data_AF-A0A838WVN4-F1
#
_entry.id   AF-A0A838WVN4-F1
#
_cell.length_a   1.000
_cell.length_b   1.000
_cell.length_c   1.000
_cell.angle_alpha   90.00
_cell.angle_beta   90.00
_cell.angle_gamma   90.00
#
_symmetry.space_group_name_H-M   'P 1'
#
loop_
_entity.id
_entity.type
_entity.pdbx_description
1 polymer ?
#
loop_
_entity_poly.entity_id
_entity_poly.type
_entity_poly.pdbx_seq_one_letter_code
_entity_poly.pdbx_strand_id
1 'polypeptide(L)'
;FATADSPDTTIMEQQHGRFQQAIAQIRAMGIKIPSLHLANSAATLGNKELHYDMVRAGLAIYGLYPAAHQRNHLQLRPALQVKARITHIKTISEGTGVSYGHKFIAPREMRIGVVGIGYADGVPRSLSN
;
A
#
# COMPACT_ATOMS: atom_id res chain seq x y z
N PHE A 1 -9.70 9.87 7.03
CA PHE A 1 -10.69 8.77 7.04
C PHE A 1 -9.99 7.46 7.31
N ALA A 2 -10.67 6.53 7.99
CA ALA A 2 -10.16 5.20 8.30
C ALA A 2 -10.58 4.13 7.28
N THR A 3 -11.63 4.37 6.50
CA THR A 3 -12.22 3.38 5.57
C THR A 3 -12.52 3.99 4.19
N ALA A 4 -11.80 5.04 3.78
CA ALA A 4 -12.02 5.67 2.48
C ALA A 4 -11.56 4.80 1.29
N ASP A 5 -10.91 3.69 1.57
CA ASP A 5 -10.48 2.62 0.68
C ASP A 5 -11.42 1.39 0.76
N SER A 6 -12.51 1.47 1.53
CA SER A 6 -13.59 0.47 1.57
C SER A 6 -14.68 0.79 0.54
N PRO A 7 -15.26 -0.21 -0.15
CA PRO A 7 -16.47 -0.01 -0.94
C PRO A 7 -17.70 0.41 -0.09
N ASP A 8 -17.76 -0.05 1.16
CA ASP A 8 -18.78 0.41 2.12
C ASP A 8 -18.37 1.75 2.72
N THR A 9 -19.13 2.79 2.40
CA THR A 9 -18.89 4.17 2.80
C THR A 9 -19.47 4.54 4.16
N THR A 10 -20.22 3.65 4.82
CA THR A 10 -20.96 3.94 6.06
C THR A 10 -20.09 4.61 7.13
N ILE A 11 -18.92 4.04 7.42
CA ILE A 11 -18.00 4.58 8.43
C ILE A 11 -17.33 5.87 7.96
N MET A 12 -17.02 5.98 6.66
CA MET A 12 -16.44 7.19 6.09
C MET A 12 -17.41 8.37 6.18
N GLU A 13 -18.69 8.15 5.89
CA GLU A 13 -19.76 9.14 5.97
C GLU A 13 -20.01 9.59 7.41
N GLN A 14 -20.02 8.65 8.36
CA GLN A 14 -20.09 9.00 9.78
C GLN A 14 -18.91 9.86 10.24
N GLN A 15 -17.68 9.52 9.81
CA GLN A 15 -16.49 10.33 10.09
C GLN A 15 -16.60 11.73 9.47
N HIS A 16 -17.11 11.82 8.25
CA HIS A 16 -17.32 13.10 7.57
C HIS A 16 -18.35 13.95 8.31
N GLY A 17 -19.50 13.38 8.68
CA GLY A 17 -20.55 14.08 9.42
C GLY A 17 -20.07 14.60 10.78
N ARG A 18 -19.30 13.80 11.53
CA ARG A 18 -18.70 14.24 12.81
C ARG A 18 -17.72 15.40 12.61
N PHE A 19 -16.93 15.38 11.53
CA PHE A 19 -16.03 16.48 11.21
C PHE A 19 -16.79 17.77 10.87
N GLN A 20 -17.86 17.66 10.07
CA GLN A 20 -18.75 18.79 9.77
C GLN A 20 -19.42 19.37 11.01
N GLN A 21 -19.88 18.51 11.93
CA GLN A 21 -20.45 18.93 13.21
C GLN A 21 -19.43 19.69 14.07
N ALA A 22 -18.19 19.19 14.16
CA ALA A 22 -17.12 19.87 14.89
C ALA A 22 -16.80 21.25 14.28
N ILE A 23 -16.72 21.34 12.96
CA ILE A 23 -16.54 22.63 12.25
C ILE A 23 -17.67 23.59 12.60
N ALA A 24 -18.93 23.14 12.55
CA ALA A 24 -20.09 23.97 12.86
C ALA A 24 -20.06 24.48 14.32
N GLN A 25 -19.70 23.63 15.28
CA GLN A 25 -19.57 24.01 16.70
C GLN A 25 -18.48 25.07 16.91
N ILE A 26 -17.32 24.90 16.28
CA ILE A 26 -16.21 25.87 16.37
C ILE A 26 -16.63 27.21 15.75
N ARG A 27 -17.33 27.20 14.60
CA ARG A 27 -17.87 28.43 13.98
C ARG A 27 -18.86 29.13 14.90
N ALA A 28 -19.75 28.39 15.56
CA ALA A 28 -20.74 28.96 16.49
C ALA A 28 -20.10 29.65 17.70
N MET A 29 -18.89 29.24 18.09
CA MET A 29 -18.10 29.89 19.15
C MET A 29 -17.35 31.15 18.67
N GLY A 30 -17.48 31.53 17.39
CA GLY A 30 -16.75 32.67 16.83
C GLY A 30 -15.24 32.45 16.68
N ILE A 31 -14.77 31.21 16.81
CA ILE A 31 -13.36 30.86 16.68
C ILE A 31 -13.00 30.79 15.19
N LYS A 32 -11.96 31.53 14.80
CA LYS A 32 -11.44 31.47 13.42
C LYS A 32 -10.87 30.08 13.14
N ILE A 33 -11.43 29.41 12.13
CA ILE A 33 -10.99 28.08 11.72
C ILE A 33 -9.77 28.23 10.77
N PRO A 34 -8.67 27.48 11.00
CA PRO A 34 -7.54 27.43 10.08
C PRO A 34 -7.88 26.60 8.83
N SER A 35 -6.88 26.28 8.00
CA SER A 35 -7.06 25.39 6.85
C SER A 35 -7.60 24.02 7.27
N LEU A 36 -8.68 23.61 6.64
CA LEU A 36 -9.35 22.33 6.86
C LEU A 36 -8.82 21.28 5.88
N HIS A 37 -8.49 20.11 6.40
CA HIS A 37 -8.06 18.98 5.59
C HIS A 37 -8.50 17.65 6.20
N LEU A 38 -9.08 16.77 5.39
CA LEU A 38 -9.55 15.46 5.87
C LEU A 38 -9.13 14.30 4.98
N ALA A 39 -9.07 14.50 3.67
CA ALA A 39 -8.78 13.45 2.70
C ALA A 39 -7.31 12.97 2.74
N ASN A 40 -7.13 11.66 2.84
CA ASN A 40 -5.88 10.96 2.48
C ASN A 40 -5.92 10.56 0.98
N SER A 41 -4.98 9.76 0.49
CA SER A 41 -4.99 9.28 -0.91
C SER A 41 -6.32 8.65 -1.34
N ALA A 42 -6.93 7.80 -0.51
CA ALA A 42 -8.16 7.09 -0.88
C ALA A 42 -9.34 8.05 -1.05
N ALA A 43 -9.57 8.93 -0.06
CA ALA A 43 -10.62 9.94 -0.15
C ALA A 43 -10.34 10.99 -1.24
N THR A 44 -9.08 11.31 -1.49
CA THR A 44 -8.69 12.26 -2.55
C THR A 44 -9.09 11.75 -3.93
N LEU A 45 -8.87 10.45 -4.19
CA LEU A 45 -9.23 9.81 -5.45
C LEU A 45 -10.74 9.56 -5.58
N GLY A 46 -11.43 9.24 -4.47
CA GLY A 46 -12.83 8.83 -4.49
C GLY A 46 -13.85 9.96 -4.57
N ASN A 47 -13.67 11.06 -3.82
CA ASN A 47 -14.65 12.16 -3.79
C ASN A 47 -13.98 13.55 -3.60
N LYS A 48 -14.18 14.45 -4.58
CA LYS A 48 -13.66 15.82 -4.56
C LYS A 48 -14.30 16.70 -3.48
N GLU A 49 -15.52 16.40 -3.03
CA GLU A 49 -16.19 17.16 -1.97
C GLU A 49 -15.49 17.01 -0.61
N LEU A 50 -14.62 15.99 -0.46
CA LEU A 50 -13.87 15.74 0.77
C LEU A 50 -12.53 16.49 0.83
N HIS A 51 -12.22 17.33 -0.17
CA HIS A 51 -10.91 17.97 -0.30
C HIS A 51 -10.72 19.15 0.65
N TYR A 52 -11.79 19.83 1.07
CA TYR A 52 -11.72 21.03 1.91
C TYR A 52 -10.70 22.04 1.34
N ASP A 53 -9.87 22.67 2.17
CA ASP A 53 -8.83 23.61 1.74
C ASP A 53 -7.56 22.89 1.28
N MET A 54 -7.32 21.66 1.75
CA MET A 54 -6.12 20.88 1.44
C MET A 54 -6.36 19.37 1.56
N VAL A 55 -5.68 18.60 0.71
CA VAL A 55 -5.62 17.13 0.78
C VAL A 55 -4.26 16.63 1.25
N ARG A 56 -4.22 15.41 1.80
CA ARG A 56 -2.98 14.75 2.26
C ARG A 56 -2.71 13.50 1.43
N ALA A 57 -2.33 13.70 0.17
CA ALA A 57 -1.95 12.60 -0.72
C ALA A 57 -0.63 11.96 -0.24
N GLY A 58 -0.70 10.69 0.16
CA GLY A 58 0.44 9.86 0.56
C GLY A 58 0.72 8.79 -0.48
N LEU A 59 0.20 7.57 -0.30
CA LEU A 59 0.43 6.41 -1.17
C LEU A 59 0.31 6.70 -2.68
N ALA A 60 -0.68 7.51 -3.07
CA ALA A 60 -0.93 7.87 -4.47
C ALA A 60 0.26 8.60 -5.13
N ILE A 61 1.07 9.36 -4.39
CA ILE A 61 2.24 10.07 -4.94
C ILE A 61 3.34 9.09 -5.39
N TYR A 62 3.36 7.88 -4.82
CA TYR A 62 4.27 6.80 -5.22
C TYR A 62 3.70 5.95 -6.36
N GLY A 63 2.56 6.34 -6.91
CA GLY A 63 1.92 5.65 -8.03
C GLY A 63 1.14 4.41 -7.65
N LEU A 64 0.72 4.28 -6.39
CA LEU A 64 0.02 3.12 -5.86
C LEU A 64 -1.43 3.48 -5.49
N TYR A 65 -2.36 2.60 -5.86
CA TYR A 65 -3.77 2.74 -5.52
C TYR A 65 -4.03 2.23 -4.09
N PRO A 66 -4.78 2.98 -3.26
CA PRO A 66 -5.17 2.51 -1.92
C PRO A 66 -6.10 1.29 -1.95
N ALA A 67 -7.00 1.20 -2.93
CA ALA A 67 -7.87 0.05 -3.14
C ALA A 67 -8.04 -0.31 -4.62
N ALA A 68 -8.37 -1.57 -4.91
CA ALA A 68 -8.53 -2.07 -6.28
C ALA A 68 -9.65 -1.37 -7.05
N HIS A 69 -10.78 -1.06 -6.40
CA HIS A 69 -11.92 -0.38 -7.03
C HIS A 69 -11.62 1.08 -7.40
N GLN A 70 -10.55 1.67 -6.86
CA GLN A 70 -10.16 3.07 -7.11
C GLN A 70 -9.27 3.26 -8.34
N ARG A 71 -8.93 2.18 -9.05
CA ARG A 71 -8.03 2.21 -10.21
C ARG A 71 -8.52 3.07 -11.38
N ASN A 72 -9.84 3.25 -11.48
CA ASN A 72 -10.46 3.91 -12.63
C ASN A 72 -10.57 5.44 -12.49
N HIS A 73 -10.22 6.02 -11.33
CA HIS A 73 -10.38 7.47 -11.09
C HIS A 73 -9.25 8.33 -11.68
N LEU A 74 -8.03 7.80 -11.71
CA LEU A 74 -6.83 8.50 -12.17
C LEU A 74 -5.78 7.46 -12.57
N GLN A 75 -5.02 7.72 -13.64
CA GLN A 75 -3.90 6.85 -14.01
C GLN A 75 -2.68 7.16 -13.13
N LEU A 76 -2.36 6.24 -12.21
CA LEU A 76 -1.17 6.31 -11.38
C LEU A 76 -0.02 5.50 -11.99
N ARG A 77 1.21 6.01 -11.89
CA ARG A 77 2.43 5.34 -12.39
C ARG A 77 3.35 4.98 -11.23
N PRO A 78 3.61 3.68 -10.96
CA PRO A 78 4.52 3.26 -9.89
C PRO A 78 5.88 3.94 -9.99
N ALA A 79 6.32 4.54 -8.89
CA ALA A 79 7.55 5.32 -8.83
C ALA A 79 8.79 4.49 -8.45
N LEU A 80 8.61 3.26 -7.94
CA LEU A 80 9.68 2.44 -7.37
C LEU A 80 9.77 1.06 -8.03
N GLN A 81 11.00 0.61 -8.27
CA GLN A 81 11.32 -0.77 -8.64
C GLN A 81 12.46 -1.29 -7.77
N VAL A 82 12.33 -2.53 -7.26
CA VAL A 82 13.41 -3.24 -6.58
C VAL A 82 14.04 -4.23 -7.56
N LYS A 83 15.37 -4.22 -7.67
CA LYS A 83 16.13 -5.10 -8.57
C LYS A 83 17.28 -5.73 -7.81
N ALA A 84 17.57 -7.00 -8.12
CA ALA A 84 18.70 -7.74 -7.58
C ALA A 84 19.37 -8.55 -8.69
N ARG A 85 20.60 -9.01 -8.44
CA ARG A 85 21.37 -9.82 -9.39
C ARG A 85 21.43 -11.27 -8.93
N ILE A 86 21.54 -12.18 -9.89
CA ILE A 86 21.94 -13.56 -9.63
C ILE A 86 23.43 -13.52 -9.28
N THR A 87 23.77 -13.97 -8.08
CA THR A 87 25.16 -14.02 -7.57
C THR A 87 25.83 -15.35 -7.87
N HIS A 88 25.03 -16.41 -8.03
CA HIS A 88 25.54 -17.74 -8.32
C HIS A 88 24.52 -18.57 -9.10
N ILE A 89 25.01 -19.39 -10.03
CA ILE A 89 24.20 -20.34 -10.78
C ILE A 89 24.85 -21.71 -10.64
N LYS A 90 24.06 -22.72 -10.27
CA LYS A 90 24.53 -24.10 -10.21
C LYS A 90 23.44 -25.09 -10.59
N THR A 91 23.86 -26.24 -11.09
CA THR A 91 22.97 -27.40 -11.26
C THR A 91 23.01 -28.24 -9.99
N ILE A 92 21.84 -28.68 -9.54
CA ILE A 92 21.68 -29.60 -8.40
C ILE A 92 20.96 -30.85 -8.88
N SER A 93 21.33 -32.00 -8.33
CA SER A 93 20.72 -33.30 -8.65
C SER A 93 19.37 -33.47 -7.96
N GLU A 94 18.56 -34.43 -8.45
CA GLU A 94 17.37 -34.91 -7.77
C GLU A 94 17.66 -35.28 -6.30
N GLY A 95 16.70 -35.01 -5.41
CA GLY A 95 16.83 -35.26 -3.98
C GLY A 95 17.63 -34.21 -3.20
N THR A 96 18.25 -33.23 -3.87
CA THR A 96 19.01 -32.17 -3.19
C THR A 96 18.06 -31.21 -2.45
N GLY A 97 18.23 -31.10 -1.13
CA GLY A 97 17.54 -30.10 -0.30
C GLY A 97 18.11 -28.69 -0.50
N VAL A 98 17.25 -27.68 -0.50
CA VAL A 98 17.65 -26.28 -0.67
C VAL A 98 17.25 -25.45 0.54
N SER A 99 18.17 -24.56 0.96
CA SER A 99 17.99 -23.62 2.07
C SER A 99 17.76 -24.31 3.43
N TYR A 100 17.52 -23.51 4.46
CA TYR A 100 17.32 -24.00 5.82
C TYR A 100 16.09 -24.93 5.91
N GLY A 101 16.25 -26.04 6.64
CA GLY A 101 15.18 -27.00 6.89
C GLY A 101 14.76 -27.85 5.70
N HIS A 102 15.41 -27.70 4.53
CA HIS A 102 15.19 -28.53 3.33
C HIS A 102 13.71 -28.66 2.94
N LYS A 103 12.92 -27.60 3.15
CA LYS A 103 11.50 -27.59 2.78
C LYS A 103 11.27 -27.78 1.29
N PHE A 104 12.20 -27.28 0.48
CA PHE A 104 12.29 -27.63 -0.93
C PHE A 104 13.33 -28.73 -1.12
N ILE A 105 12.92 -29.81 -1.79
CA ILE A 105 13.78 -30.88 -2.25
C ILE A 105 13.63 -30.96 -3.77
N ALA A 106 14.75 -30.98 -4.49
CA ALA A 106 14.74 -31.00 -5.95
C ALA A 106 14.06 -32.29 -6.47
N PRO A 107 12.93 -32.21 -7.21
CA PRO A 107 12.23 -33.40 -7.70
C PRO A 107 12.88 -34.02 -8.94
N ARG A 108 13.93 -33.38 -9.46
CA ARG A 108 14.75 -33.80 -10.60
C ARG A 108 16.01 -32.95 -10.62
N GLU A 109 16.96 -33.28 -11.49
CA GLU A 109 18.07 -32.37 -11.79
C GLU A 109 17.53 -31.00 -12.25
N MET A 110 18.06 -29.92 -11.65
CA MET A 110 17.64 -28.58 -12.01
C MET A 110 18.75 -27.56 -11.84
N ARG A 111 18.72 -26.55 -12.70
CA ARG A 111 19.56 -25.36 -12.61
C ARG A 111 18.88 -24.33 -11.69
N ILE A 112 19.57 -23.90 -10.65
CA ILE A 112 19.09 -22.92 -9.68
C ILE A 112 19.97 -21.66 -9.69
N GLY A 113 19.37 -20.53 -9.34
CA GLY A 113 20.04 -19.24 -9.17
C GLY A 113 19.93 -18.75 -7.73
N VAL A 114 21.04 -18.29 -7.16
CA VAL A 114 21.06 -17.55 -5.89
C VAL A 114 20.90 -16.08 -6.22
N VAL A 115 19.88 -15.43 -5.67
CA VAL A 115 19.64 -13.99 -5.85
C VAL A 115 20.18 -13.25 -4.64
N GLY A 116 20.98 -12.20 -4.87
CA GLY A 116 21.61 -11.41 -3.81
C GLY A 116 20.64 -10.42 -3.13
N ILE A 117 19.59 -10.93 -2.50
CA ILE A 117 18.63 -10.17 -1.69
C ILE A 117 17.96 -11.11 -0.67
N GLY A 118 17.67 -10.63 0.52
CA GLY A 118 17.05 -11.42 1.58
C GLY A 118 16.11 -10.63 2.49
N TYR A 119 15.73 -11.25 3.60
CA TYR A 119 14.77 -10.67 4.54
C TYR A 119 15.32 -9.46 5.31
N ALA A 120 16.65 -9.39 5.50
CA ALA A 120 17.29 -8.21 6.09
C ALA A 120 17.18 -6.98 5.17
N ASP A 121 17.00 -7.19 3.86
CA ASP A 121 16.79 -6.13 2.86
C ASP A 121 15.29 -5.79 2.66
N GLY A 122 14.39 -6.48 3.38
CA GLY A 122 12.95 -6.25 3.32
C GLY A 122 12.15 -7.25 2.48
N VAL A 123 12.75 -8.35 1.98
CA VAL A 123 11.99 -9.45 1.32
C VAL A 123 11.38 -10.38 2.37
N PRO A 124 10.05 -10.39 2.61
CA PRO A 124 9.48 -11.10 3.74
C PRO A 124 9.77 -12.60 3.70
N ARG A 125 10.17 -13.16 4.84
CA ARG A 125 10.42 -14.61 4.97
C ARG A 125 9.16 -15.45 4.69
N SER A 126 7.96 -14.87 4.84
CA SER A 126 6.69 -15.51 4.49
C SER A 126 6.52 -15.80 2.99
N LEU A 127 7.37 -15.23 2.13
CA LEU A 127 7.46 -15.62 0.72
C LEU A 127 8.24 -16.94 0.50
N SER A 128 8.78 -17.53 1.57
CA SER A 128 9.42 -18.85 1.52
C SER A 128 8.36 -19.95 1.44
N ASN A 129 8.68 -21.03 0.72
CA ASN A 129 7.85 -22.24 0.58
C ASN A 129 7.59 -22.95 1.92
#